data_AF-A0A7C7SB38-F1
#
_entry.id   AF-A0A7C7SB38-F1
#
_cell.length_a   1.000
_cell.length_b   1.000
_cell.length_c   1.000
_cell.angle_alpha   90.00
_cell.angle_beta   90.00
_cell.angle_gamma   90.00
#
_symmetry.space_group_name_H-M   'P 1'
#
loop_
_entity.id
_entity.type
_entity.pdbx_description
1 polymer ?
#
loop_
_entity_poly.entity_id
_entity_poly.type
_entity_poly.pdbx_seq_one_letter_code
_entity_poly.pdbx_strand_id
1 'polypeptide(L)'
;MNHARIATEALRFRLGTLVTRAEGPQGLDPVEAGDILVTCGDPGVDQALRMVGQTWMQAGLVPESIDLPWSAGDSARLRSVGGTALLDALDELVTGVSRCRFRN
;
A
#
# COMPACT_ATOMS: atom_id res chain seq x y z
N MET A 1 -11.66 10.01 -0.64
CA MET A 1 -10.94 8.80 -1.05
C MET A 1 -10.20 9.05 -2.35
N ASN A 2 -8.90 9.29 -2.24
CA ASN A 2 -7.98 9.41 -3.37
C ASN A 2 -7.14 8.13 -3.47
N HIS A 3 -7.32 7.32 -4.52
CA HIS A 3 -6.63 6.03 -4.68
C HIS A 3 -5.10 6.15 -4.72
N ALA A 4 -4.57 7.23 -5.31
CA ALA A 4 -3.13 7.44 -5.34
C ALA A 4 -2.57 7.72 -3.94
N ARG A 5 -3.33 8.45 -3.12
CA ARG A 5 -3.00 8.64 -1.70
C ARG A 5 -3.12 7.35 -0.90
N ILE A 6 -4.12 6.51 -1.16
CA ILE A 6 -4.23 5.19 -0.51
C ILE A 6 -3.01 4.33 -0.87
N ALA A 7 -2.63 4.28 -2.15
CA ALA A 7 -1.45 3.57 -2.62
C ALA A 7 -0.17 4.12 -1.96
N THR A 8 -0.07 5.45 -1.84
CA THR A 8 1.03 6.13 -1.15
C THR A 8 1.14 5.69 0.31
N GLU A 9 0.05 5.70 1.07
CA GLU A 9 0.07 5.32 2.49
C GLU A 9 0.35 3.82 2.68
N ALA A 10 -0.19 2.97 1.80
CA ALA A 10 0.12 1.55 1.78
C ALA A 10 1.62 1.29 1.52
N LEU A 11 2.21 2.00 0.55
CA LEU A 11 3.64 1.94 0.27
C LEU A 11 4.49 2.47 1.43
N ARG A 12 4.11 3.60 2.04
CA ARG A 12 4.78 4.15 3.24
C ARG A 12 4.77 3.15 4.38
N PHE A 13 3.62 2.54 4.64
CA PHE A 13 3.48 1.51 5.66
C PHE A 13 4.41 0.33 5.37
N ARG A 14 4.42 -0.19 4.14
CA ARG A 14 5.24 -1.35 3.80
C ARG A 14 6.73 -1.04 3.83
N LEU A 15 7.16 0.05 3.20
CA LEU A 15 8.57 0.47 3.17
C LEU A 15 9.08 0.81 4.57
N GLY A 16 8.28 1.49 5.40
CA GLY A 16 8.62 1.77 6.80
C GLY A 16 8.86 0.51 7.64
N THR A 17 8.20 -0.61 7.32
CA THR A 17 8.48 -1.91 7.96
C THR A 17 9.73 -2.61 7.40
N LEU A 18 10.11 -2.33 6.16
CA LEU A 18 11.26 -2.93 5.48
C LEU A 18 12.60 -2.26 5.85
N VAL A 19 12.60 -0.96 6.19
CA VAL A 19 13.83 -0.18 6.50
C VAL A 19 14.61 -0.71 7.73
N THR A 20 14.08 -1.67 8.48
CA THR A 20 14.84 -2.36 9.54
C THR A 20 15.65 -3.56 9.07
N ARG A 21 15.51 -4.01 7.83
CA ARG A 21 16.32 -5.10 7.24
C ARG A 21 16.71 -4.76 5.81
N ALA A 22 17.98 -4.37 5.66
CA ALA A 22 18.80 -4.46 4.45
C ALA A 22 18.13 -3.97 3.14
N GLU A 23 18.55 -2.79 2.68
CA GLU A 23 18.44 -2.40 1.26
C GLU A 23 17.02 -2.53 0.67
N GLY A 24 16.05 -1.79 1.21
CA GLY A 24 14.85 -1.45 0.44
C GLY A 24 15.25 -0.76 -0.88
N PRO A 25 14.43 -0.84 -1.94
CA PRO A 25 14.78 -0.26 -3.24
C PRO A 25 15.15 1.21 -3.06
N GLN A 26 16.45 1.51 -3.18
CA GLN A 26 17.01 2.83 -3.01
C GLN A 26 16.35 3.75 -4.04
N GLY A 27 15.54 4.72 -3.58
CA GLY A 27 14.97 5.78 -4.44
C GLY A 27 13.52 5.62 -4.87
N LEU A 28 12.71 4.80 -4.20
CA LEU A 28 11.25 4.79 -4.44
C LEU A 28 10.56 5.91 -3.63
N ASP A 29 10.19 7.02 -4.26
CA ASP A 29 9.28 8.00 -3.64
C ASP A 29 7.86 7.42 -3.57
N PRO A 30 7.28 7.22 -2.38
CA PRO A 30 5.93 6.66 -2.25
C PRO A 30 4.84 7.47 -2.94
N VAL A 31 5.03 8.79 -3.10
CA VAL A 31 4.05 9.66 -3.77
C VAL A 31 4.06 9.37 -5.27
N GLU A 32 5.24 9.44 -5.90
CA GLU A 32 5.42 9.12 -7.32
C GLU A 32 4.96 7.68 -7.62
N ALA A 33 5.34 6.73 -6.77
CA ALA A 33 4.94 5.34 -6.92
C ALA A 33 3.42 5.15 -6.78
N GLY A 34 2.76 5.87 -5.87
CA GLY A 34 1.31 5.84 -5.73
C GLY A 34 0.58 6.30 -6.99
N ASP A 35 1.06 7.37 -7.63
CA ASP A 35 0.51 7.86 -8.89
C ASP A 35 0.74 6.88 -10.05
N ILE A 36 1.93 6.28 -10.14
CA ILE A 36 2.26 5.26 -11.16
C ILE A 36 1.33 4.05 -11.04
N LEU A 37 1.11 3.56 -9.83
CA LEU A 37 0.28 2.38 -9.57
C LEU A 37 -1.17 2.58 -10.01
N VAL A 38 -1.74 3.74 -9.73
CA VAL A 38 -3.15 4.01 -10.07
C VAL A 38 -3.34 4.31 -11.55
N THR A 39 -2.33 4.84 -12.23
CA THR A 39 -2.43 5.21 -13.66
C THR A 39 -2.16 4.05 -14.60
N CYS A 40 -1.36 3.05 -14.20
CA CYS A 40 -0.97 1.95 -15.10
C CYS A 40 -2.09 0.93 -15.38
N GLY A 41 -3.15 0.88 -14.56
CA GLY A 41 -4.25 -0.08 -14.72
C GLY A 41 -3.81 -1.54 -14.62
N ASP A 42 -2.91 -1.85 -13.68
CA ASP A 42 -2.48 -3.23 -13.42
C ASP A 42 -3.53 -3.95 -12.54
N PRO A 43 -4.11 -5.08 -12.98
CA PRO A 43 -5.16 -5.76 -12.22
C PRO A 43 -4.72 -6.28 -10.85
N GLY A 44 -3.43 -6.61 -10.68
CA GLY A 44 -2.87 -7.02 -9.40
C GLY A 44 -2.83 -5.86 -8.40
N VAL A 45 -2.50 -4.65 -8.89
CA VAL A 45 -2.56 -3.41 -8.11
C VAL A 45 -3.99 -3.09 -7.68
N ASP A 46 -4.96 -3.18 -8.58
CA ASP A 46 -6.37 -2.93 -8.26
C ASP A 46 -6.89 -3.92 -7.20
N GLN A 47 -6.51 -5.19 -7.32
CA GLN A 47 -6.88 -6.22 -6.35
C GLN A 47 -6.23 -5.97 -4.99
N ALA A 48 -4.95 -5.58 -4.96
CA ALA A 48 -4.24 -5.24 -3.74
C ALA A 48 -4.84 -4.02 -3.04
N LEU A 49 -5.18 -2.95 -3.76
CA LEU A 49 -5.86 -1.78 -3.19
C LEU A 49 -7.24 -2.14 -2.62
N ARG A 50 -7.97 -3.04 -3.28
CA ARG A 50 -9.25 -3.54 -2.75
C ARG A 50 -9.07 -4.32 -1.46
N MET A 51 -8.04 -5.17 -1.37
CA MET A 51 -7.70 -5.90 -0.14
C MET A 51 -7.34 -4.95 1.01
N VAL A 52 -6.53 -3.91 0.73
CA VAL A 52 -6.20 -2.87 1.72
C VAL A 52 -7.47 -2.19 2.23
N GLY A 53 -8.36 -1.77 1.34
CA GLY A 53 -9.63 -1.13 1.71
C GLY A 53 -10.55 -2.05 2.52
N GLN A 54 -10.66 -3.33 2.15
CA GLN A 54 -11.44 -4.31 2.92
C GLN A 54 -10.87 -4.54 4.31
N THR A 55 -9.55 -4.67 4.41
CA THR A 55 -8.86 -4.86 5.69
C THR A 55 -9.03 -3.64 6.59
N TRP A 56 -8.98 -2.42 6.03
CA TRP A 56 -9.25 -1.17 6.74
C TRP A 56 -10.64 -1.15 7.38
N MET A 57 -11.66 -1.52 6.59
CA MET A 57 -13.04 -1.62 7.07
C MET A 57 -13.19 -2.69 8.16
N GLN A 58 -12.62 -3.88 7.95
CA GLN A 58 -12.66 -4.98 8.92
C GLN A 58 -11.92 -4.64 10.21
N ALA A 59 -10.85 -3.86 10.12
CA ALA A 59 -10.14 -3.33 11.28
C ALA A 59 -10.99 -2.37 12.10
N GLY A 60 -12.14 -1.91 11.61
CA GLY A 60 -13.01 -0.93 12.29
C GLY A 60 -12.39 0.46 12.31
N LEU A 61 -11.66 0.81 11.25
CA LEU A 61 -11.09 2.14 11.04
C LEU A 61 -12.07 3.00 10.25
N VAL A 62 -11.94 4.34 10.38
CA VAL A 62 -12.82 5.29 9.72
C VAL A 62 -12.55 5.25 8.21
N PRO A 63 -13.55 4.95 7.34
CA PRO A 63 -13.33 4.78 5.90
C PRO A 63 -12.71 6.03 5.25
N GLU A 64 -13.14 7.21 5.69
CA GLU A 64 -12.72 8.49 5.13
C GLU A 64 -11.27 8.85 5.47
N SER A 65 -10.64 8.17 6.43
CA SER A 65 -9.27 8.45 6.85
C SER A 65 -8.22 7.53 6.21
N ILE A 66 -8.62 6.62 5.32
CA ILE A 66 -7.70 5.66 4.68
C ILE A 66 -6.64 6.33 3.79
N ASP A 67 -6.93 7.54 3.28
CA ASP A 67 -6.01 8.34 2.46
C ASP A 67 -5.23 9.40 3.26
N LEU A 68 -5.34 9.36 4.59
CA LEU A 68 -4.55 10.14 5.54
C LEU A 68 -3.38 9.30 6.08
N PRO A 69 -2.33 9.94 6.64
CA PRO A 69 -1.21 9.21 7.24
C PRO A 69 -1.68 8.19 8.29
N TRP A 70 -1.29 6.92 8.12
CA TRP A 70 -1.68 5.85 9.05
C TRP A 70 -0.87 5.94 10.34
N SER A 71 -1.55 5.98 11.48
CA SER A 71 -0.87 5.95 12.77
C SER A 71 -0.28 4.57 13.06
N ALA A 72 0.60 4.49 14.07
CA ALA A 72 1.11 3.21 14.56
C ALA A 72 -0.02 2.29 15.06
N GLY A 73 -1.10 2.87 15.61
CA GLY A 73 -2.29 2.13 16.05
C GLY A 73 -3.08 1.55 14.89
N ASP A 74 -3.31 2.33 13.84
CA ASP A 74 -4.02 1.87 12.63
C ASP A 74 -3.24 0.74 11.95
N SER A 75 -1.93 0.95 11.80
CA SER A 75 -0.96 -0.03 11.30
C SER A 75 -0.95 -1.34 12.10
N ALA A 76 -1.10 -1.27 13.43
CA ALA A 76 -1.18 -2.47 14.27
C ALA A 76 -2.51 -3.20 14.08
N ARG A 77 -3.64 -2.47 14.02
CA ARG A 77 -4.96 -3.06 13.78
C ARG A 77 -5.05 -3.72 12.42
N LEU A 78 -4.53 -3.07 11.38
CA LEU A 78 -4.45 -3.61 10.02
C LEU A 78 -3.67 -4.94 9.99
N ARG A 79 -2.48 -4.99 10.60
CA ARG A 79 -1.69 -6.24 10.70
C ARG A 79 -2.42 -7.34 11.46
N SER A 80 -3.09 -6.98 12.55
CA SER A 80 -3.84 -7.93 13.37
C SER A 80 -4.99 -8.58 12.58
N VAL A 81 -5.71 -7.79 11.78
CA VAL A 81 -6.90 -8.26 11.04
C VAL A 81 -6.54 -8.88 9.69
N GLY A 82 -5.65 -8.25 8.93
CA GLY A 82 -5.31 -8.67 7.57
C GLY A 82 -4.26 -9.78 7.49
N GLY A 83 -3.47 -9.99 8.55
CA GLY A 83 -2.48 -11.06 8.63
C GLY A 83 -1.52 -11.10 7.43
N THR A 84 -1.23 -12.31 6.94
CA THR A 84 -0.35 -12.50 5.79
C THR A 84 -0.94 -11.99 4.48
N ALA A 85 -2.26 -12.08 4.30
CA ALA A 85 -2.92 -11.65 3.08
C ALA A 85 -2.80 -10.13 2.85
N LEU A 86 -2.78 -9.33 3.92
CA LEU A 86 -2.46 -7.91 3.84
C LEU A 86 -1.00 -7.69 3.42
N LEU A 87 -0.05 -8.46 3.97
CA LEU A 87 1.36 -8.33 3.61
C LEU A 87 1.59 -8.69 2.14
N ASP A 88 0.94 -9.76 1.65
CA ASP A 88 1.01 -10.17 0.26
C ASP A 88 0.45 -9.08 -0.67
N ALA A 89 -0.67 -8.45 -0.29
CA ALA A 89 -1.22 -7.32 -1.05
C ALA A 89 -0.26 -6.11 -1.06
N LEU A 90 0.41 -5.83 0.06
CA LEU A 90 1.38 -4.73 0.13
C LEU A 90 2.64 -5.03 -0.69
N ASP A 91 3.11 -6.28 -0.70
CA ASP A 91 4.23 -6.73 -1.53
C ASP A 91 3.86 -6.70 -3.03
N GLU A 92 2.60 -6.99 -3.36
CA GLU A 92 2.05 -6.83 -4.70
C GLU A 92 2.07 -5.36 -5.15
N LEU A 93 1.75 -4.41 -4.27
CA LEU A 93 1.87 -2.98 -4.59
C LEU A 93 3.33 -2.59 -4.83
N VAL A 94 4.27 -3.05 -3.99
CA VAL A 94 5.72 -2.76 -4.18
C VAL A 94 6.21 -3.33 -5.52
N THR A 95 5.87 -4.58 -5.83
CA THR A 95 6.27 -5.26 -7.07
C THR A 95 5.57 -4.65 -8.29
N GLY A 96 4.32 -4.21 -8.11
CA GLY A 96 3.52 -3.53 -9.13
C GLY A 96 4.17 -2.25 -9.63
N VAL A 97 4.90 -1.52 -8.77
CA VAL A 97 5.58 -0.28 -9.19
C VAL A 97 6.59 -0.56 -10.30
N SER A 98 7.38 -1.63 -10.19
CA SER A 98 8.32 -2.01 -11.24
C SER A 98 7.59 -2.39 -12.53
N ARG A 99 6.52 -3.19 -12.46
CA ARG A 99 5.74 -3.56 -13.65
C ARG A 99 5.16 -2.33 -14.34
N CYS A 100 4.60 -1.40 -13.57
CA CYS A 100 3.97 -0.19 -14.07
C CYS A 100 4.98 0.84 -14.60
N ARG A 101 6.19 0.92 -14.05
CA ARG A 101 7.27 1.80 -14.56
C ARG A 101 7.77 1.42 -15.95
N PHE A 102 7.77 0.13 -16.29
CA PHE A 102 8.32 -0.35 -17.57
C PHE A 102 7.25 -0.67 -18.61
N ARG A 103 5.96 -0.58 -18.25
CA ARG A 103 4.83 -0.77 -19.15
C ARG A 103 4.51 0.56 -19.85
N ASN A 104 5.38 0.96 -20.78
CA ASN A 104 5.08 2.00 -21.79
C ASN A 104 4.20 1.43 -22.89
#